data_AF-A0A3E3DJG4-F1
#
_entry.id   AF-A0A3E3DJG4-F1
#
_cell.length_a   1.000
_cell.length_b   1.000
_cell.length_c   1.000
_cell.angle_alpha   90.00
_cell.angle_beta   90.00
_cell.angle_gamma   90.00
#
_symmetry.space_group_name_H-M   'P 1'
#
loop_
_entity.id
_entity.type
_entity.pdbx_description
1 polymer ?
#
loop_
_entity_poly.entity_id
_entity_poly.type
_entity_poly.pdbx_seq_one_letter_code
_entity_poly.pdbx_strand_id
1 'polypeptide(L)'
;MKQICNPYLPLCEYIPDGEPHVFGGRLYLYGSHDRENGDEFCELDYVCYSADACDLTEWRYEGVIYRKDQDPDNPDGSLCLYAPDVCMGPDGRYYLYYCLKFCDFISVAVCDTPAGRYEYYGKAAYPDGRLLSENLPYDPAVLVDDGKVYLYYGFAPTTLQIPRYRGAEMPGGSVVELEADMRTVKRGPYVVLPSSEYGTGTSFEGHEYFEAPSIRKIGELYYLVYSSVHAHELCYAVSRDPMGGFLFGGVIVSNGDIGYEGRKTEDRLMAIGNNHGGLVCVKDQWYIFYHRHTHTNAYNRQGCAEPVFLDKNGQIEQVTITSSGLNNGPLAGQGTYPAVICCNLTDGHMPMMPSKGRGNEAADFPNITDMGGEHFLTGIKDGTRIGYKYIELRSAAGIRVTYRGHATGTLLIGTEREQRFSIPILPAEDWTDAETEVRFTEERELYFVYQGAGHMEMLSFTFFQ
;
A
#
# COMPACT_ATOMS: atom_id res chain seq x y z
N MET A 1 16.05 13.45 -16.88
CA MET A 1 14.60 13.18 -16.87
C MET A 1 14.15 13.23 -15.42
N LYS A 2 12.99 13.84 -15.13
CA LYS A 2 12.35 13.65 -13.82
C LYS A 2 11.94 12.19 -13.70
N GLN A 3 12.08 11.61 -12.51
CA GLN A 3 11.78 10.22 -12.24
C GLN A 3 11.05 10.13 -10.91
N ILE A 4 10.26 9.08 -10.75
CA ILE A 4 9.63 8.71 -9.49
C ILE A 4 9.98 7.27 -9.19
N CYS A 5 10.01 6.89 -7.92
CA CYS A 5 10.28 5.54 -7.46
C CYS A 5 9.15 5.10 -6.53
N ASN A 6 9.13 3.82 -6.16
CA ASN A 6 8.42 3.40 -4.97
C ASN A 6 9.34 3.56 -3.75
N PRO A 7 8.86 4.15 -2.64
CA PRO A 7 7.51 4.69 -2.44
C PRO A 7 7.34 6.00 -3.22
N TYR A 8 6.13 6.27 -3.72
CA TYR A 8 5.90 7.38 -4.66
C TYR A 8 5.74 8.75 -4.01
N LEU A 9 5.62 8.81 -2.68
CA LEU A 9 5.63 10.05 -1.89
C LEU A 9 7.01 10.30 -1.27
N PRO A 10 7.28 11.51 -0.73
CA PRO A 10 8.49 11.75 0.06
C PRO A 10 8.72 10.68 1.13
N LEU A 11 9.97 10.31 1.41
CA LEU A 11 10.29 9.18 2.30
C LEU A 11 9.81 9.37 3.74
N CYS A 12 9.62 10.61 4.19
CA CYS A 12 9.06 10.93 5.51
C CYS A 12 7.52 10.97 5.54
N GLU A 13 6.85 10.66 4.43
CA GLU A 13 5.39 10.73 4.28
C GLU A 13 4.79 9.32 4.25
N TYR A 14 3.90 9.04 5.21
CA TYR A 14 3.34 7.71 5.45
C TYR A 14 1.82 7.73 5.28
N ILE A 15 1.40 7.64 4.02
CA ILE A 15 -0.02 7.58 3.63
C ILE A 15 -0.37 6.18 3.12
N PRO A 16 -0.69 5.23 4.03
CA PRO A 16 -1.21 3.92 3.66
C PRO A 16 -2.70 3.94 3.39
N ASP A 17 -3.25 2.76 3.07
CA ASP A 17 -4.67 2.63 2.72
C ASP A 17 -5.01 3.59 1.57
N GLY A 18 -4.08 3.64 0.61
CA GLY A 18 -4.04 4.66 -0.44
C GLY A 18 -5.10 4.39 -1.50
N GLU A 19 -6.12 5.23 -1.52
CA GLU A 19 -7.28 5.16 -2.41
C GLU A 19 -7.17 6.22 -3.53
N PRO A 20 -6.83 5.79 -4.76
CA PRO A 20 -6.51 6.70 -5.86
C PRO A 20 -7.74 7.08 -6.70
N HIS A 21 -7.92 8.38 -6.97
CA HIS A 21 -9.00 8.88 -7.84
C HIS A 21 -8.54 9.91 -8.86
N VAL A 22 -9.08 9.88 -10.07
CA VAL A 22 -8.83 10.93 -11.06
C VAL A 22 -9.99 11.92 -11.07
N PHE A 23 -9.73 13.15 -10.64
CA PHE A 23 -10.69 14.25 -10.68
C PHE A 23 -10.09 15.45 -11.43
N GLY A 24 -10.84 16.04 -12.35
CA GLY A 24 -10.42 17.27 -13.04
C GLY A 24 -9.05 17.19 -13.74
N GLY A 25 -8.66 16.01 -14.24
CA GLY A 25 -7.39 15.80 -14.92
C GLY A 25 -6.17 15.63 -13.99
N ARG A 26 -6.39 15.45 -12.69
CA ARG A 26 -5.34 15.14 -11.71
C ARG A 26 -5.65 13.82 -11.03
N LEU A 27 -4.59 13.09 -10.68
CA LEU A 27 -4.67 11.92 -9.81
C LEU A 27 -4.55 12.41 -8.36
N TYR A 28 -5.54 12.11 -7.53
CA TYR A 28 -5.55 12.37 -6.10
C TYR A 28 -5.34 11.06 -5.34
N LEU A 29 -4.64 11.15 -4.22
CA LEU A 29 -4.51 10.08 -3.24
C LEU A 29 -5.16 10.51 -1.94
N TYR A 30 -6.10 9.70 -1.49
CA TYR A 30 -6.68 9.76 -0.15
C TYR A 30 -6.19 8.53 0.61
N GLY A 31 -5.84 8.68 1.87
CA GLY A 31 -5.38 7.55 2.65
C GLY A 31 -5.36 7.87 4.13
N SER A 32 -5.17 6.81 4.91
CA SER A 32 -4.76 6.92 6.31
C SER A 32 -3.47 7.72 6.43
N HIS A 33 -3.14 8.18 7.64
CA HIS A 33 -1.91 8.94 7.86
C HIS A 33 -1.17 8.42 9.10
N ASP A 34 -0.25 7.48 8.86
CA ASP A 34 0.64 6.97 9.89
C ASP A 34 1.65 8.07 10.27
N ARG A 35 2.11 8.07 11.52
CA ARG A 35 3.23 8.93 11.92
C ARG A 35 4.53 8.20 11.60
N GLU A 36 5.49 8.88 10.96
CA GLU A 36 6.85 8.33 10.80
C GLU A 36 7.42 7.94 12.15
N ASN A 37 7.91 6.71 12.22
CA ASN A 37 8.43 6.08 13.43
C ASN A 37 7.43 6.15 14.60
N GLY A 38 6.12 6.18 14.29
CA GLY A 38 5.01 6.19 15.24
C GLY A 38 4.87 4.89 16.01
N ASP A 39 3.86 4.80 16.86
CA ASP A 39 3.60 3.64 17.74
C ASP A 39 2.18 3.07 17.56
N GLU A 40 1.40 3.61 16.62
CA GLU A 40 0.02 3.22 16.36
C GLU A 40 -0.40 3.47 14.90
N PHE A 41 -1.42 2.77 14.42
CA PHE A 41 -2.00 3.01 13.10
C PHE A 41 -2.65 4.39 12.99
N CYS A 42 -2.37 5.10 11.90
CA CYS A 42 -3.14 6.25 11.42
C CYS A 42 -3.34 7.39 12.45
N GLU A 43 -2.27 7.77 13.16
CA GLU A 43 -2.31 8.73 14.26
C GLU A 43 -2.69 10.17 13.87
N LEU A 44 -2.45 10.53 12.60
CA LEU A 44 -2.45 11.91 12.11
C LEU A 44 -3.77 12.27 11.40
N ASP A 45 -3.92 13.57 11.13
CA ASP A 45 -5.04 14.09 10.33
C ASP A 45 -4.93 13.62 8.87
N TYR A 46 -6.05 13.51 8.17
CA TYR A 46 -6.00 13.21 6.74
C TYR A 46 -5.40 14.37 5.96
N VAL A 47 -4.41 14.03 5.15
CA VAL A 47 -3.83 14.90 4.13
C VAL A 47 -4.13 14.34 2.75
N CYS A 48 -3.99 15.18 1.72
CA CYS A 48 -4.10 14.73 0.34
C CYS A 48 -2.86 15.11 -0.46
N TYR A 49 -2.49 14.22 -1.37
CA TYR A 49 -1.49 14.46 -2.40
C TYR A 49 -2.15 14.33 -3.78
N SER A 50 -1.68 15.11 -4.75
CA SER A 50 -2.12 14.93 -6.14
C SER A 50 -1.01 15.12 -7.16
N ALA A 51 -1.07 14.36 -8.25
CA ALA A 51 -0.19 14.49 -9.40
C ALA A 51 -0.98 14.96 -10.63
N ASP A 52 -0.29 15.58 -11.59
CA ASP A 52 -0.89 15.82 -12.91
C ASP A 52 -1.08 14.45 -13.59
N ALA A 53 -2.27 14.17 -14.15
CA ALA A 53 -2.50 12.89 -14.83
C ALA A 53 -1.59 12.70 -16.06
N CYS A 54 -0.97 13.77 -16.57
CA CYS A 54 0.01 13.72 -17.65
C CYS A 54 1.47 13.58 -17.16
N ASP A 55 1.72 13.78 -15.86
CA ASP A 55 3.04 13.70 -15.25
C ASP A 55 2.92 13.22 -13.80
N LEU A 56 3.05 11.90 -13.62
CA LEU A 56 3.02 11.25 -12.31
C LEU A 56 4.35 11.36 -11.55
N THR A 57 5.35 12.06 -12.11
CA THR A 57 6.68 12.15 -11.48
C THR A 57 6.76 13.16 -10.34
N GLU A 58 5.75 14.04 -10.21
CA GLU A 58 5.69 15.07 -9.16
C GLU A 58 4.33 15.09 -8.47
N TRP A 59 4.35 14.88 -7.16
CA TRP A 59 3.18 14.93 -6.30
C TRP A 59 3.14 16.24 -5.50
N ARG A 60 2.02 16.93 -5.60
CA ARG A 60 1.72 18.15 -4.85
C ARG A 60 1.03 17.77 -3.54
N TYR A 61 1.59 18.24 -2.42
CA TYR A 61 0.89 18.26 -1.14
C TYR A 61 -0.27 19.27 -1.20
N GLU A 62 -1.50 18.79 -1.05
CA GLU A 62 -2.71 19.63 -1.05
C GLU A 62 -3.03 20.20 0.33
N GLY A 63 -2.39 19.67 1.38
CA GLY A 63 -2.63 20.05 2.76
C GLY A 63 -3.50 19.06 3.52
N VAL A 64 -3.80 19.43 4.78
CA VAL A 64 -4.76 18.73 5.63
C VAL A 64 -6.16 18.94 5.08
N ILE A 65 -6.78 17.84 4.64
CA ILE A 65 -8.13 17.84 4.06
C ILE A 65 -9.20 17.61 5.12
N TYR A 66 -8.90 16.87 6.20
CA TYR A 66 -9.83 16.58 7.27
C TYR A 66 -9.08 16.40 8.60
N ARG A 67 -9.38 17.24 9.59
CA ARG A 67 -8.84 17.08 10.95
C ARG A 67 -9.65 16.08 11.74
N LYS A 68 -8.99 15.25 12.53
CA LYS A 68 -9.67 14.25 13.37
C LYS A 68 -10.53 14.86 14.47
N ASP A 69 -10.15 16.05 14.95
CA ASP A 69 -10.80 16.76 16.06
C ASP A 69 -12.13 17.44 15.68
N GLN A 70 -12.48 17.45 14.39
CA GLN A 70 -13.74 18.03 13.93
C GLN A 70 -14.91 17.02 13.95
N ASP A 71 -14.61 15.72 14.08
CA ASP A 71 -15.65 14.71 14.26
C ASP A 71 -16.24 14.88 15.68
N PRO A 72 -17.57 15.00 15.83
CA PRO A 72 -18.21 15.19 17.14
C PRO A 72 -17.97 14.03 18.11
N ASP A 73 -17.60 12.85 17.63
CA ASP A 73 -17.25 11.68 18.45
C ASP A 73 -15.74 11.58 18.77
N ASN A 74 -14.94 12.53 18.27
CA ASN A 74 -13.50 12.63 18.54
C ASN A 74 -13.04 14.06 18.89
N PRO A 75 -13.72 14.79 19.79
CA PRO A 75 -13.47 16.23 20.01
C PRO A 75 -12.10 16.55 20.61
N ASP A 76 -11.40 15.55 21.19
CA ASP A 76 -10.03 15.68 21.69
C ASP A 76 -8.96 15.16 20.71
N GLY A 77 -9.39 14.63 19.56
CA GLY A 77 -8.54 14.04 18.55
C GLY A 77 -7.76 12.80 19.02
N SER A 78 -8.20 12.10 20.07
CA SER A 78 -7.49 10.92 20.59
C SER A 78 -7.63 9.67 19.72
N LEU A 79 -8.71 9.56 18.94
CA LEU A 79 -8.97 8.43 18.05
C LEU A 79 -8.27 8.63 16.69
N CYS A 80 -7.73 7.53 16.16
CA CYS A 80 -7.12 7.45 14.84
C CYS A 80 -8.19 7.48 13.73
N LEU A 81 -7.79 7.94 12.54
CA LEU A 81 -8.64 7.99 11.35
C LEU A 81 -8.23 6.88 10.37
N TYR A 82 -9.13 5.93 10.11
CA TYR A 82 -8.86 4.75 9.29
C TYR A 82 -9.47 4.85 7.88
N ALA A 83 -8.64 4.52 6.89
CA ALA A 83 -8.96 4.10 5.54
C ALA A 83 -10.07 4.94 4.87
N PRO A 84 -9.76 6.17 4.43
CA PRO A 84 -10.75 7.00 3.78
C PRO A 84 -10.93 6.63 2.30
N ASP A 85 -12.15 6.81 1.80
CA ASP A 85 -12.42 6.88 0.35
C ASP A 85 -13.22 8.14 0.04
N VAL A 86 -13.00 8.69 -1.15
CA VAL A 86 -13.67 9.88 -1.66
C VAL A 86 -14.36 9.57 -2.99
N CYS A 87 -15.63 9.98 -3.10
CA CYS A 87 -16.30 10.06 -4.40
C CYS A 87 -16.92 11.43 -4.63
N MET A 88 -17.16 11.76 -5.90
CA MET A 88 -18.03 12.86 -6.26
C MET A 88 -19.48 12.37 -6.28
N GLY A 89 -20.33 12.98 -5.46
CA GLY A 89 -21.76 12.69 -5.37
C GLY A 89 -22.54 13.17 -6.59
N PRO A 90 -23.81 12.73 -6.75
CA PRO A 90 -24.67 13.20 -7.85
C PRO A 90 -24.93 14.72 -7.87
N ASP A 91 -24.71 15.40 -6.74
CA ASP A 91 -24.84 16.85 -6.61
C ASP A 91 -23.55 17.62 -6.99
N GLY A 92 -22.49 16.92 -7.38
CA GLY A 92 -21.21 17.50 -7.77
C GLY A 92 -20.27 17.85 -6.62
N ARG A 93 -20.64 17.57 -5.36
CA ARG A 93 -19.75 17.71 -4.19
C ARG A 93 -18.96 16.44 -3.95
N TYR A 94 -17.91 16.54 -3.17
CA TYR A 94 -17.02 15.44 -2.82
C TYR A 94 -17.32 14.95 -1.40
N TYR A 95 -17.42 13.64 -1.24
CA TYR A 95 -17.78 12.99 0.01
C TYR A 95 -16.68 12.05 0.44
N LEU A 96 -16.10 12.30 1.60
CA LEU A 96 -15.04 11.50 2.23
C LEU A 96 -15.67 10.61 3.30
N TYR A 97 -15.66 9.30 3.06
CA TYR A 97 -16.09 8.29 4.04
C TYR A 97 -14.87 7.84 4.83
N TYR A 98 -15.02 7.63 6.14
CA TYR A 98 -13.92 7.21 6.99
C TYR A 98 -14.43 6.53 8.26
N CYS A 99 -13.51 5.85 8.95
CA CYS A 99 -13.79 5.21 10.23
C CYS A 99 -12.95 5.85 11.33
N LEU A 100 -13.57 6.09 12.50
CA LEU A 100 -12.82 6.31 13.72
C LEU A 100 -12.37 4.96 14.27
N LYS A 101 -11.13 4.91 14.79
CA LYS A 101 -10.59 3.69 15.41
C LYS A 101 -11.59 3.09 16.39
N PHE A 102 -11.94 1.82 16.16
CA PHE A 102 -12.74 1.05 17.09
C PHE A 102 -14.13 1.65 17.35
N CYS A 103 -14.68 2.37 16.37
CA CYS A 103 -16.06 2.80 16.29
C CYS A 103 -16.78 1.99 15.22
N ASP A 104 -17.84 1.27 15.59
CA ASP A 104 -18.56 0.38 14.66
C ASP A 104 -19.63 1.17 13.88
N PHE A 105 -19.20 2.25 13.21
CA PHE A 105 -19.96 3.09 12.28
C PHE A 105 -19.03 3.76 11.25
N ILE A 106 -19.57 4.12 10.09
CA ILE A 106 -18.86 4.92 9.07
C ILE A 106 -19.34 6.37 9.14
N SER A 107 -18.39 7.29 9.27
CA SER A 107 -18.61 8.73 9.20
C SER A 107 -18.42 9.24 7.77
N VAL A 108 -19.02 10.39 7.47
CA VAL A 108 -18.95 11.07 6.17
C VAL A 108 -18.64 12.54 6.40
N ALA A 109 -17.70 13.07 5.64
CA ALA A 109 -17.40 14.49 5.52
C ALA A 109 -17.62 14.97 4.07
N VAL A 110 -17.84 16.27 3.86
CA VAL A 110 -18.18 16.83 2.54
C VAL A 110 -17.34 18.05 2.20
N CYS A 111 -17.00 18.22 0.93
CA CYS A 111 -16.30 19.38 0.39
C CYS A 111 -16.79 19.74 -1.03
N ASP A 112 -16.64 20.99 -1.44
CA ASP A 112 -16.95 21.44 -2.81
C ASP A 112 -15.82 21.13 -3.82
N THR A 113 -14.65 20.71 -3.35
CA THR A 113 -13.46 20.45 -4.17
C THR A 113 -12.78 19.15 -3.76
N PRO A 114 -12.06 18.46 -4.68
CA PRO A 114 -11.53 17.12 -4.41
C PRO A 114 -10.53 17.08 -3.25
N ALA A 115 -9.75 18.14 -3.02
CA ALA A 115 -8.75 18.22 -1.95
C ALA A 115 -8.86 19.52 -1.16
N GLY A 116 -10.09 20.01 -0.95
CA GLY A 116 -10.35 21.16 -0.09
C GLY A 116 -10.39 20.77 1.38
N ARG A 117 -10.97 21.66 2.19
CA ARG A 117 -11.26 21.35 3.60
C ARG A 117 -12.62 20.67 3.67
N TYR A 118 -12.61 19.39 3.99
CA TYR A 118 -13.82 18.62 4.24
C TYR A 118 -14.36 18.95 5.62
N GLU A 119 -15.67 19.11 5.71
CA GLU A 119 -16.39 19.36 6.96
C GLU A 119 -17.23 18.13 7.31
N TYR A 120 -17.32 17.80 8.60
CA TYR A 120 -18.16 16.71 9.08
C TYR A 120 -19.60 16.86 8.58
N TYR A 121 -20.12 15.81 7.93
CA TYR A 121 -21.44 15.81 7.32
C TYR A 121 -22.42 14.88 8.04
N GLY A 122 -21.96 13.76 8.57
CA GLY A 122 -22.79 12.83 9.33
C GLY A 122 -22.23 11.42 9.38
N LYS A 123 -23.12 10.44 9.60
CA LYS A 123 -22.80 9.01 9.60
C LYS A 123 -23.76 8.28 8.68
N ALA A 124 -23.31 7.15 8.13
CA ALA A 124 -24.19 6.23 7.40
C ALA A 124 -25.25 5.66 8.35
N ALA A 125 -26.52 5.84 8.02
CA ALA A 125 -27.64 5.47 8.88
C ALA A 125 -28.89 5.07 8.09
N TYR A 126 -29.73 4.23 8.67
CA TYR A 126 -31.05 3.89 8.15
C TYR A 126 -32.03 5.08 8.28
N PRO A 127 -33.15 5.11 7.54
CA PRO A 127 -34.13 6.20 7.59
C PRO A 127 -34.75 6.44 8.97
N ASP A 128 -34.72 5.45 9.87
CA ASP A 128 -35.19 5.56 11.25
C ASP A 128 -34.14 6.15 12.22
N GLY A 129 -32.95 6.50 11.72
CA GLY A 129 -31.84 7.06 12.48
C GLY A 129 -30.91 6.02 13.11
N ARG A 130 -31.17 4.72 12.97
CA ARG A 130 -30.24 3.67 13.40
C ARG A 130 -28.97 3.73 12.56
N LEU A 131 -27.80 3.70 13.19
CA LEU A 131 -26.52 3.67 12.47
C LEU A 131 -26.35 2.36 11.70
N LEU A 132 -25.65 2.42 10.56
CA LEU A 132 -25.14 1.23 9.88
C LEU A 132 -24.02 0.64 10.74
N SER A 133 -24.30 -0.49 11.39
CA SER A 133 -23.36 -1.15 12.32
C SER A 133 -23.23 -2.66 12.09
N GLU A 134 -24.01 -3.22 11.17
CA GLU A 134 -23.92 -4.61 10.77
C GLU A 134 -22.60 -4.87 10.00
N ASN A 135 -22.05 -6.08 10.10
CA ASN A 135 -20.87 -6.57 9.36
C ASN A 135 -19.56 -5.79 9.58
N LEU A 136 -19.40 -5.19 10.78
CA LEU A 136 -18.20 -4.45 11.20
C LEU A 136 -17.81 -3.36 10.18
N PRO A 137 -18.45 -2.18 10.22
CA PRO A 137 -18.30 -1.13 9.22
C PRO A 137 -16.94 -0.41 9.31
N TYR A 138 -15.92 -1.04 8.74
CA TYR A 138 -14.57 -0.52 8.52
C TYR A 138 -14.29 -0.41 7.02
N ASP A 139 -13.24 0.34 6.70
CA ASP A 139 -12.65 0.47 5.37
C ASP A 139 -13.70 0.76 4.28
N PRO A 140 -14.34 1.95 4.32
CA PRO A 140 -15.33 2.30 3.33
C PRO A 140 -14.72 2.43 1.93
N ALA A 141 -15.41 1.92 0.92
CA ALA A 141 -15.21 2.30 -0.47
C ALA A 141 -16.54 2.67 -1.12
N VAL A 142 -16.54 3.72 -1.92
CA VAL A 142 -17.74 4.34 -2.44
C VAL A 142 -17.69 4.49 -3.96
N LEU A 143 -18.75 4.03 -4.61
CA LEU A 143 -18.96 4.18 -6.05
C LEU A 143 -20.26 4.94 -6.31
N VAL A 144 -20.16 5.97 -7.15
CA VAL A 144 -21.33 6.59 -7.77
C VAL A 144 -21.40 6.12 -9.22
N ASP A 145 -22.47 5.41 -9.58
CA ASP A 145 -22.71 4.93 -10.93
C ASP A 145 -24.17 5.19 -11.35
N ASP A 146 -24.35 5.85 -12.49
CA ASP A 146 -25.66 6.27 -12.99
C ASP A 146 -26.56 6.96 -11.92
N GLY A 147 -25.94 7.79 -11.07
CA GLY A 147 -26.60 8.53 -10.00
C GLY A 147 -26.99 7.69 -8.77
N LYS A 148 -26.68 6.40 -8.75
CA LYS A 148 -26.81 5.53 -7.57
C LYS A 148 -25.50 5.50 -6.80
N VAL A 149 -25.62 5.36 -5.48
CA VAL A 149 -24.50 5.44 -4.56
C VAL A 149 -24.36 4.09 -3.87
N TYR A 150 -23.19 3.47 -4.00
CA TYR A 150 -22.88 2.18 -3.40
C TYR A 150 -21.74 2.36 -2.40
N LEU A 151 -21.98 1.99 -1.14
CA LEU A 151 -20.97 2.00 -0.09
C LEU A 151 -20.63 0.55 0.25
N TYR A 152 -19.42 0.15 -0.10
CA TYR A 152 -18.78 -1.11 0.26
C TYR A 152 -18.01 -0.92 1.56
N TYR A 153 -17.99 -1.94 2.39
CA TYR A 153 -17.32 -1.89 3.69
C TYR A 153 -17.20 -3.30 4.28
N GLY A 154 -16.44 -3.43 5.36
CA GLY A 154 -16.50 -4.60 6.23
C GLY A 154 -15.16 -4.98 6.80
N PHE A 155 -15.19 -5.72 7.90
CA PHE A 155 -14.00 -6.29 8.51
C PHE A 155 -14.27 -7.73 8.93
N ALA A 156 -13.42 -8.66 8.50
CA ALA A 156 -13.53 -10.08 8.83
C ALA A 156 -12.16 -10.67 9.22
N PRO A 157 -11.59 -10.24 10.36
CA PRO A 157 -10.28 -10.69 10.82
C PRO A 157 -10.34 -12.09 11.45
N THR A 158 -10.94 -13.05 10.77
CA THR A 158 -11.23 -14.41 11.29
C THR A 158 -9.96 -15.18 11.67
N THR A 159 -8.82 -14.84 11.08
CA THR A 159 -7.50 -15.39 11.40
C THR A 159 -6.84 -14.71 12.61
N LEU A 160 -7.33 -13.55 13.05
CA LEU A 160 -6.81 -12.81 14.20
C LEU A 160 -7.73 -12.94 15.41
N GLN A 161 -7.16 -13.33 16.55
CA GLN A 161 -7.91 -13.38 17.81
C GLN A 161 -8.02 -11.99 18.46
N ILE A 162 -8.81 -11.09 17.88
CA ILE A 162 -9.07 -9.76 18.46
C ILE A 162 -10.12 -9.91 19.58
N PRO A 163 -9.78 -9.64 20.86
CA PRO A 163 -10.70 -9.88 21.98
C PRO A 163 -12.05 -9.16 21.86
N ARG A 164 -12.04 -7.96 21.25
CA ARG A 164 -13.25 -7.15 21.03
C ARG A 164 -14.31 -7.86 20.18
N TYR A 165 -13.89 -8.62 19.18
CA TYR A 165 -14.79 -9.23 18.20
C TYR A 165 -14.99 -10.74 18.43
N ARG A 166 -14.60 -11.25 19.60
CA ARG A 166 -14.77 -12.66 19.94
C ARG A 166 -16.25 -13.05 19.91
N GLY A 167 -16.61 -13.95 19.01
CA GLY A 167 -17.99 -14.45 18.85
C GLY A 167 -18.92 -13.51 18.08
N ALA A 168 -18.40 -12.44 17.48
CA ALA A 168 -19.15 -11.63 16.53
C ALA A 168 -19.33 -12.40 15.21
N GLU A 169 -20.50 -12.27 14.58
CA GLU A 169 -20.72 -12.77 13.22
C GLU A 169 -19.98 -11.87 12.23
N MET A 170 -19.13 -12.46 11.39
CA MET A 170 -18.31 -11.76 10.40
C MET A 170 -18.56 -12.37 9.02
N PRO A 171 -19.69 -12.07 8.37
CA PRO A 171 -20.04 -12.76 7.12
C PRO A 171 -19.17 -12.34 5.94
N GLY A 172 -18.53 -11.17 6.01
CA GLY A 172 -17.54 -10.69 5.04
C GLY A 172 -17.83 -9.29 4.50
N GLY A 173 -17.13 -8.93 3.44
CA GLY A 173 -17.24 -7.63 2.75
C GLY A 173 -18.65 -7.44 2.21
N SER A 174 -19.22 -6.28 2.50
CA SER A 174 -20.63 -5.98 2.33
C SER A 174 -20.85 -4.68 1.56
N VAL A 175 -22.06 -4.51 1.04
CA VAL A 175 -22.47 -3.30 0.31
C VAL A 175 -23.88 -2.86 0.70
N VAL A 176 -24.07 -1.55 0.80
CA VAL A 176 -25.37 -0.89 0.86
C VAL A 176 -25.54 0.06 -0.33
N GLU A 177 -26.78 0.24 -0.78
CA GLU A 177 -27.13 1.37 -1.65
C GLU A 177 -27.54 2.52 -0.73
N LEU A 178 -26.95 3.70 -0.94
CA LEU A 178 -27.33 4.93 -0.25
C LEU A 178 -28.30 5.74 -1.12
N GLU A 179 -29.08 6.59 -0.47
CA GLU A 179 -29.81 7.67 -1.13
C GLU A 179 -28.85 8.74 -1.67
N ALA A 180 -29.36 9.60 -2.54
CA ALA A 180 -28.59 10.70 -3.15
C ALA A 180 -28.05 11.73 -2.13
N ASP A 181 -28.47 11.65 -0.87
CA ASP A 181 -27.94 12.46 0.22
C ASP A 181 -26.59 11.96 0.76
N MET A 182 -26.09 10.84 0.22
CA MET A 182 -24.79 10.22 0.51
C MET A 182 -24.63 9.65 1.93
N ARG A 183 -25.71 9.50 2.72
CA ARG A 183 -25.59 8.92 4.08
C ARG A 183 -26.79 8.10 4.53
N THR A 184 -27.94 8.23 3.88
CA THR A 184 -29.12 7.45 4.23
C THR A 184 -29.10 6.12 3.49
N VAL A 185 -29.09 5.01 4.23
CA VAL A 185 -29.16 3.66 3.67
C VAL A 185 -30.53 3.44 3.05
N LYS A 186 -30.54 3.11 1.76
CA LYS A 186 -31.74 2.81 0.97
C LYS A 186 -32.08 1.33 1.02
N ARG A 187 -31.08 0.45 0.86
CA ARG A 187 -31.21 -1.01 0.99
C ARG A 187 -29.87 -1.70 1.25
N GLY A 188 -29.95 -2.92 1.77
CA GLY A 188 -28.82 -3.70 2.24
C GLY A 188 -28.78 -3.77 3.77
N PRO A 189 -27.67 -4.25 4.36
CA PRO A 189 -26.45 -4.69 3.67
C PRO A 189 -26.61 -6.03 2.95
N TYR A 190 -25.84 -6.21 1.88
CA TYR A 190 -25.65 -7.51 1.22
C TYR A 190 -24.18 -7.90 1.28
N VAL A 191 -23.90 -9.16 1.62
CA VAL A 191 -22.54 -9.70 1.64
C VAL A 191 -22.14 -10.04 0.21
N VAL A 192 -21.04 -9.46 -0.27
CA VAL A 192 -20.53 -9.60 -1.64
C VAL A 192 -19.18 -10.30 -1.71
N LEU A 193 -18.42 -10.30 -0.62
CA LEU A 193 -17.16 -11.02 -0.48
C LEU A 193 -17.23 -11.86 0.80
N PRO A 194 -17.36 -13.20 0.73
CA PRO A 194 -17.50 -14.01 1.93
C PRO A 194 -16.21 -14.03 2.75
N SER A 195 -16.33 -14.06 4.08
CA SER A 195 -15.20 -14.33 4.98
C SER A 195 -14.80 -15.82 4.96
N SER A 196 -13.71 -16.17 5.64
CA SER A 196 -13.24 -17.56 5.73
C SER A 196 -14.28 -18.55 6.26
N GLU A 197 -15.22 -18.10 7.10
CA GLU A 197 -16.27 -18.96 7.65
C GLU A 197 -17.32 -19.36 6.59
N TYR A 198 -17.47 -18.55 5.54
CA TYR A 198 -18.51 -18.70 4.51
C TYR A 198 -17.93 -18.92 3.10
N GLY A 199 -16.60 -18.93 2.95
CA GLY A 199 -15.93 -19.00 1.63
C GLY A 199 -15.72 -20.40 1.07
N THR A 200 -15.75 -21.45 1.88
CA THR A 200 -15.57 -22.83 1.41
C THR A 200 -16.60 -23.22 0.34
N GLY A 201 -16.13 -23.74 -0.80
CA GLY A 201 -16.96 -24.10 -1.94
C GLY A 201 -17.40 -22.92 -2.82
N THR A 202 -16.96 -21.70 -2.52
CA THR A 202 -17.15 -20.52 -3.36
C THR A 202 -15.92 -20.28 -4.25
N SER A 203 -15.98 -19.31 -5.17
CA SER A 203 -14.79 -18.91 -5.93
C SER A 203 -13.70 -18.26 -5.07
N PHE A 204 -14.02 -17.86 -3.84
CA PHE A 204 -13.12 -17.16 -2.92
C PHE A 204 -12.33 -18.10 -2.01
N GLU A 205 -12.54 -19.41 -2.09
CA GLU A 205 -11.87 -20.38 -1.21
C GLU A 205 -10.34 -20.23 -1.26
N GLY A 206 -9.73 -19.98 -0.11
CA GLY A 206 -8.30 -19.71 0.04
C GLY A 206 -7.90 -18.24 -0.11
N HIS A 207 -8.78 -17.38 -0.62
CA HIS A 207 -8.57 -15.94 -0.75
C HIS A 207 -9.80 -15.16 -0.25
N GLU A 208 -10.41 -15.62 0.83
CA GLU A 208 -11.62 -15.03 1.41
C GLU A 208 -11.37 -13.61 1.91
N TYR A 209 -12.45 -12.86 2.12
CA TYR A 209 -12.38 -11.46 2.55
C TYR A 209 -11.79 -11.29 3.95
N PHE A 210 -10.91 -10.29 4.09
CA PHE A 210 -10.42 -9.81 5.38
C PHE A 210 -10.79 -8.33 5.60
N GLU A 211 -10.36 -7.42 4.71
CA GLU A 211 -10.60 -5.96 4.82
C GLU A 211 -10.40 -5.22 3.47
N ALA A 212 -10.31 -3.88 3.51
CA ALA A 212 -9.82 -3.04 2.41
C ALA A 212 -10.57 -3.13 1.07
N PRO A 213 -11.93 -3.05 1.03
CA PRO A 213 -12.63 -3.04 -0.24
C PRO A 213 -12.28 -1.76 -1.01
N SER A 214 -12.09 -1.85 -2.33
CA SER A 214 -11.96 -0.70 -3.24
C SER A 214 -12.63 -1.04 -4.56
N ILE A 215 -13.59 -0.23 -5.00
CA ILE A 215 -14.46 -0.56 -6.14
C ILE A 215 -14.19 0.33 -7.35
N ARG A 216 -14.11 -0.26 -8.54
CA ARG A 216 -14.09 0.45 -9.83
C ARG A 216 -15.08 -0.15 -10.81
N LYS A 217 -15.69 0.68 -11.65
CA LYS A 217 -16.42 0.23 -12.83
C LYS A 217 -15.51 0.31 -14.06
N ILE A 218 -15.34 -0.81 -14.74
CA ILE A 218 -14.53 -0.94 -15.96
C ILE A 218 -15.43 -1.51 -17.06
N GLY A 219 -15.89 -0.64 -17.96
CA GLY A 219 -16.93 -1.00 -18.92
C GLY A 219 -18.23 -1.41 -18.20
N GLU A 220 -18.68 -2.64 -18.47
CA GLU A 220 -19.92 -3.21 -17.91
C GLU A 220 -19.70 -4.02 -16.63
N LEU A 221 -18.47 -4.03 -16.09
CA LEU A 221 -18.07 -4.86 -14.97
C LEU A 221 -17.62 -3.99 -13.79
N TYR A 222 -17.93 -4.47 -12.59
CA TYR A 222 -17.48 -3.93 -11.32
C TYR A 222 -16.31 -4.78 -10.82
N TYR A 223 -15.19 -4.14 -10.59
CA TYR A 223 -13.96 -4.70 -10.04
C TYR A 223 -13.84 -4.26 -8.60
N LEU A 224 -14.01 -5.20 -7.67
CA LEU A 224 -13.88 -4.98 -6.24
C LEU A 224 -12.54 -5.55 -5.78
N VAL A 225 -11.57 -4.67 -5.58
CA VAL A 225 -10.30 -4.96 -4.92
C VAL A 225 -10.56 -5.19 -3.44
N TYR A 226 -9.82 -6.11 -2.81
CA TYR A 226 -9.88 -6.33 -1.38
C TYR A 226 -8.61 -7.02 -0.85
N SER A 227 -8.36 -6.88 0.45
CA SER A 227 -7.32 -7.66 1.15
C SER A 227 -7.90 -8.99 1.63
N SER A 228 -7.22 -10.08 1.28
CA SER A 228 -7.69 -11.43 1.63
C SER A 228 -7.30 -11.82 3.06
N VAL A 229 -7.78 -12.99 3.52
CA VAL A 229 -7.39 -13.62 4.80
C VAL A 229 -5.89 -13.84 4.97
N HIS A 230 -5.10 -13.73 3.90
CA HIS A 230 -3.64 -13.74 3.93
C HIS A 230 -3.03 -12.40 4.36
N ALA A 231 -3.81 -11.32 4.38
CA ALA A 231 -3.49 -9.94 4.76
C ALA A 231 -2.44 -9.23 3.89
N HIS A 232 -1.47 -9.95 3.32
CA HIS A 232 -0.33 -9.38 2.58
C HIS A 232 -0.59 -9.11 1.10
N GLU A 233 -1.78 -9.40 0.60
CA GLU A 233 -2.12 -9.36 -0.82
C GLU A 233 -3.39 -8.56 -1.08
N LEU A 234 -3.42 -7.92 -2.25
CA LEU A 234 -4.63 -7.34 -2.81
C LEU A 234 -5.14 -8.24 -3.93
N CYS A 235 -6.34 -8.74 -3.72
CA CYS A 235 -7.11 -9.55 -4.65
C CYS A 235 -8.12 -8.68 -5.37
N TYR A 236 -8.78 -9.24 -6.39
CA TYR A 236 -9.98 -8.63 -6.96
C TYR A 236 -11.08 -9.65 -7.22
N ALA A 237 -12.31 -9.16 -7.21
CA ALA A 237 -13.49 -9.88 -7.63
C ALA A 237 -14.26 -9.08 -8.67
N VAL A 238 -14.97 -9.77 -9.56
CA VAL A 238 -15.66 -9.14 -10.69
C VAL A 238 -17.14 -9.51 -10.70
N SER A 239 -18.01 -8.52 -10.96
CA SER A 239 -19.45 -8.72 -11.15
C SER A 239 -20.03 -7.81 -12.24
N ARG A 240 -21.23 -8.15 -12.73
CA ARG A 240 -22.10 -7.23 -13.51
C ARG A 240 -23.13 -6.50 -12.66
N ASP A 241 -23.33 -6.94 -11.42
CA ASP A 241 -24.23 -6.32 -10.45
C ASP A 241 -23.37 -5.69 -9.34
N PRO A 242 -23.46 -4.37 -9.09
CA PRO A 242 -22.68 -3.73 -8.03
C PRO A 242 -23.01 -4.30 -6.64
N MET A 243 -24.16 -4.95 -6.47
CA MET A 243 -24.63 -5.41 -5.16
C MET A 243 -24.56 -6.93 -4.95
N GLY A 244 -24.00 -7.70 -5.88
CA GLY A 244 -23.98 -9.16 -5.76
C GLY A 244 -23.29 -9.87 -6.91
N GLY A 245 -23.14 -11.19 -6.80
CA GLY A 245 -22.65 -12.03 -7.90
C GLY A 245 -21.16 -11.88 -8.22
N PHE A 246 -20.37 -11.32 -7.31
CA PHE A 246 -18.93 -11.23 -7.45
C PHE A 246 -18.27 -12.61 -7.49
N LEU A 247 -17.35 -12.78 -8.42
CA LEU A 247 -16.50 -13.96 -8.55
C LEU A 247 -15.04 -13.55 -8.41
N PHE A 248 -14.26 -14.37 -7.71
CA PHE A 248 -12.82 -14.14 -7.54
C PHE A 248 -12.12 -14.08 -8.90
N GLY A 249 -11.30 -13.05 -9.09
CA GLY A 249 -10.55 -12.80 -10.32
C GLY A 249 -9.07 -13.17 -10.23
N GLY A 250 -8.47 -13.11 -9.03
CA GLY A 250 -7.05 -13.40 -8.80
C GLY A 250 -6.39 -12.43 -7.82
N VAL A 251 -5.10 -12.66 -7.58
CA VAL A 251 -4.22 -11.76 -6.83
C VAL A 251 -3.62 -10.74 -7.79
N ILE A 252 -3.71 -9.45 -7.46
CA ILE A 252 -3.10 -8.36 -8.25
C ILE A 252 -1.67 -8.11 -7.80
N VAL A 253 -1.45 -7.93 -6.49
CA VAL A 253 -0.13 -7.61 -5.92
C VAL A 253 -0.03 -8.20 -4.51
N SER A 254 1.17 -8.64 -4.13
CA SER A 254 1.41 -9.29 -2.85
C SER A 254 2.76 -8.85 -2.28
N ASN A 255 2.79 -8.34 -1.03
CA ASN A 255 4.04 -8.04 -0.36
C ASN A 255 4.92 -9.31 -0.31
N GLY A 256 6.21 -9.16 -0.59
CA GLY A 256 7.11 -10.31 -0.70
C GLY A 256 7.07 -11.04 -2.04
N ASP A 257 6.31 -10.54 -3.04
CA ASP A 257 6.08 -11.20 -4.33
C ASP A 257 5.52 -12.63 -4.18
N ILE A 258 4.79 -12.93 -3.10
CA ILE A 258 4.21 -14.27 -2.87
C ILE A 258 3.19 -14.56 -3.96
N GLY A 259 3.27 -15.74 -4.59
CA GLY A 259 2.45 -16.15 -5.73
C GLY A 259 3.04 -15.75 -7.09
N TYR A 260 3.74 -14.62 -7.19
CA TYR A 260 4.32 -14.15 -8.45
C TYR A 260 5.37 -15.16 -8.96
N GLU A 261 5.19 -15.62 -10.20
CA GLU A 261 6.01 -16.69 -10.81
C GLU A 261 6.12 -17.96 -9.93
N GLY A 262 5.09 -18.26 -9.13
CA GLY A 262 5.04 -19.45 -8.27
C GLY A 262 5.84 -19.33 -6.97
N ARG A 263 6.26 -18.11 -6.60
CA ARG A 263 6.99 -17.88 -5.35
C ARG A 263 6.17 -18.30 -4.13
N LYS A 264 6.79 -19.12 -3.28
CA LYS A 264 6.16 -19.59 -2.05
C LYS A 264 6.27 -18.55 -0.94
N THR A 265 5.38 -18.65 0.04
CA THR A 265 5.38 -17.85 1.26
C THR A 265 6.71 -17.92 2.02
N GLU A 266 7.38 -19.07 2.06
CA GLU A 266 8.69 -19.26 2.69
C GLU A 266 9.84 -18.53 2.00
N ASP A 267 9.69 -18.22 0.70
CA ASP A 267 10.68 -17.58 -0.15
C ASP A 267 10.40 -16.07 -0.37
N ARG A 268 9.61 -15.47 0.51
CA ARG A 268 9.16 -14.07 0.39
C ARG A 268 10.36 -13.11 0.36
N LEU A 269 10.26 -12.09 -0.48
CA LEU A 269 11.36 -11.17 -0.75
C LEU A 269 11.41 -9.93 0.14
N MET A 270 10.50 -9.80 1.09
CA MET A 270 10.46 -8.73 2.09
C MET A 270 9.58 -9.12 3.28
N ALA A 271 9.63 -8.31 4.33
CA ALA A 271 8.63 -8.32 5.37
C ALA A 271 7.22 -8.10 4.78
N ILE A 272 6.24 -8.79 5.34
CA ILE A 272 4.84 -8.70 4.91
C ILE A 272 3.96 -8.18 6.06
N GLY A 273 2.75 -7.73 5.78
CA GLY A 273 1.80 -7.30 6.81
C GLY A 273 0.41 -7.13 6.21
N ASN A 274 -0.44 -6.30 6.82
CA ASN A 274 -1.71 -5.92 6.19
C ASN A 274 -1.44 -5.15 4.89
N ASN A 275 -2.34 -5.24 3.92
CA ASN A 275 -2.24 -4.56 2.64
C ASN A 275 -3.57 -3.90 2.30
N HIS A 276 -3.52 -2.75 1.65
CA HIS A 276 -4.69 -1.92 1.33
C HIS A 276 -4.35 -0.99 0.16
N GLY A 277 -5.26 -0.86 -0.78
CA GLY A 277 -5.28 0.21 -1.77
C GLY A 277 -6.25 -0.10 -2.91
N GLY A 278 -6.19 0.69 -3.98
CA GLY A 278 -7.18 0.63 -5.05
C GLY A 278 -6.62 0.72 -6.46
N LEU A 279 -7.48 0.40 -7.44
CA LEU A 279 -7.17 0.50 -8.86
C LEU A 279 -7.47 1.91 -9.39
N VAL A 280 -6.66 2.45 -10.28
CA VAL A 280 -7.01 3.68 -11.00
C VAL A 280 -6.51 3.64 -12.43
N CYS A 281 -7.30 4.20 -13.35
CA CYS A 281 -6.87 4.44 -14.72
C CYS A 281 -6.39 5.89 -14.87
N VAL A 282 -5.15 6.07 -15.29
CA VAL A 282 -4.56 7.37 -15.60
C VAL A 282 -4.10 7.34 -17.04
N LYS A 283 -4.68 8.18 -17.90
CA LYS A 283 -4.32 8.29 -19.33
C LYS A 283 -4.19 6.92 -20.02
N ASP A 284 -5.20 6.08 -19.85
CA ASP A 284 -5.31 4.73 -20.44
C ASP A 284 -4.41 3.65 -19.81
N GLN A 285 -3.58 3.98 -18.82
CA GLN A 285 -2.81 3.00 -18.04
C GLN A 285 -3.49 2.75 -16.69
N TRP A 286 -3.73 1.48 -16.38
CA TRP A 286 -4.21 1.08 -15.05
C TRP A 286 -3.04 0.90 -14.08
N TYR A 287 -3.26 1.28 -12.82
CA TYR A 287 -2.32 1.09 -11.73
C TYR A 287 -3.03 0.47 -10.53
N ILE A 288 -2.34 -0.39 -9.81
CA ILE A 288 -2.71 -0.82 -8.46
C ILE A 288 -1.91 0.00 -7.45
N PHE A 289 -2.60 0.65 -6.52
CA PHE A 289 -2.00 1.30 -5.35
C PHE A 289 -2.08 0.34 -4.17
N TYR A 290 -1.04 0.34 -3.35
CA TYR A 290 -0.89 -0.53 -2.19
C TYR A 290 0.13 0.08 -1.21
N HIS A 291 0.46 -0.59 -0.10
CA HIS A 291 1.52 -0.14 0.78
C HIS A 291 2.54 -1.22 1.15
N ARG A 292 3.67 -0.77 1.69
CA ARG A 292 4.73 -1.61 2.28
C ARG A 292 5.03 -1.18 3.70
N HIS A 293 5.60 -2.08 4.50
CA HIS A 293 5.96 -1.82 5.89
C HIS A 293 7.42 -1.42 6.07
N THR A 294 7.67 -0.61 7.10
CA THR A 294 8.98 -0.14 7.55
C THR A 294 9.04 -0.18 9.08
N HIS A 295 10.16 0.21 9.69
CA HIS A 295 10.29 0.35 11.15
C HIS A 295 9.89 -0.89 11.97
N THR A 296 9.93 -2.09 11.37
CA THR A 296 9.71 -3.38 12.05
C THR A 296 8.33 -3.55 12.68
N ASN A 297 7.34 -2.79 12.23
CA ASN A 297 5.98 -2.84 12.74
C ASN A 297 4.93 -2.68 11.62
N ALA A 298 3.66 -2.95 11.95
CA ALA A 298 2.57 -2.90 10.97
C ALA A 298 2.01 -1.50 10.68
N TYR A 299 2.39 -0.46 11.44
CA TYR A 299 1.78 0.88 11.42
C TYR A 299 2.75 1.98 10.99
N ASN A 300 3.79 1.62 10.24
CA ASN A 300 4.71 2.53 9.56
C ASN A 300 4.74 2.16 8.08
N ARG A 301 3.68 2.54 7.37
CA ARG A 301 3.40 2.07 6.02
C ARG A 301 3.56 3.17 4.97
N GLN A 302 4.25 2.86 3.88
CA GLN A 302 4.49 3.79 2.77
C GLN A 302 3.75 3.34 1.51
N GLY A 303 3.11 4.28 0.83
CA GLY A 303 2.39 4.04 -0.43
C GLY A 303 3.32 3.63 -1.57
N CYS A 304 2.92 2.59 -2.30
CA CYS A 304 3.57 2.08 -3.50
C CYS A 304 2.51 1.87 -4.59
N ALA A 305 2.93 1.82 -5.85
CA ALA A 305 2.02 1.51 -6.94
C ALA A 305 2.73 0.77 -8.07
N GLU A 306 1.99 -0.07 -8.81
CA GLU A 306 2.50 -0.78 -9.97
C GLU A 306 1.54 -0.64 -11.16
N PRO A 307 2.05 -0.57 -12.41
CA PRO A 307 1.20 -0.65 -13.59
C PRO A 307 0.59 -2.05 -13.69
N VAL A 308 -0.70 -2.12 -14.00
CA VAL A 308 -1.42 -3.38 -14.26
C VAL A 308 -2.03 -3.36 -15.65
N PHE A 309 -2.24 -4.55 -16.21
CA PHE A 309 -2.77 -4.72 -17.56
C PHE A 309 -3.95 -5.66 -17.51
N LEU A 310 -5.07 -5.22 -18.09
CA LEU A 310 -6.23 -6.07 -18.27
C LEU A 310 -6.08 -6.83 -19.59
N ASP A 311 -6.25 -8.15 -19.54
CA ASP A 311 -6.30 -8.97 -20.74
C ASP A 311 -7.62 -8.74 -21.51
N LYS A 312 -7.77 -9.39 -22.66
CA LYS A 312 -8.99 -9.30 -23.49
C LYS A 312 -10.27 -9.78 -22.80
N ASN A 313 -10.17 -10.55 -21.72
CA ASN A 313 -11.28 -11.04 -20.91
C ASN A 313 -11.50 -10.17 -19.66
N GLY A 314 -10.69 -9.12 -19.48
CA GLY A 314 -10.73 -8.25 -18.31
C GLY A 314 -10.02 -8.84 -17.09
N GLN A 315 -9.22 -9.89 -17.23
CA GLN A 315 -8.41 -10.44 -16.13
C GLN A 315 -7.16 -9.60 -15.90
N ILE A 316 -6.78 -9.46 -14.63
CA ILE A 316 -5.54 -8.83 -14.19
C ILE A 316 -4.63 -9.94 -13.68
N GLU A 317 -3.45 -10.07 -14.30
CA GLU A 317 -2.39 -10.96 -13.82
C GLU A 317 -1.68 -10.34 -12.63
N GLN A 318 -1.13 -11.18 -11.75
CA GLN A 318 -0.33 -10.72 -10.64
C GLN A 318 0.91 -9.97 -11.14
N VAL A 319 1.14 -8.76 -10.62
CA VAL A 319 2.33 -7.97 -10.91
C VAL A 319 3.38 -8.12 -9.81
N THR A 320 4.64 -7.94 -10.18
CA THR A 320 5.76 -7.90 -9.22
C THR A 320 5.92 -6.51 -8.64
N ILE A 321 6.37 -6.43 -7.40
CA ILE A 321 6.73 -5.17 -6.73
C ILE A 321 8.05 -4.65 -7.30
N THR A 322 8.09 -3.37 -7.67
CA THR A 322 9.23 -2.73 -8.34
C THR A 322 9.74 -1.52 -7.56
N SER A 323 10.97 -1.10 -7.87
CA SER A 323 11.49 0.19 -7.40
C SER A 323 11.03 1.35 -8.28
N SER A 324 10.61 1.10 -9.53
CA SER A 324 10.17 2.14 -10.45
C SER A 324 8.75 2.62 -10.20
N GLY A 325 7.85 1.73 -9.76
CA GLY A 325 6.45 2.03 -9.51
C GLY A 325 5.77 2.83 -10.62
N LEU A 326 5.34 4.06 -10.31
CA LEU A 326 4.65 4.98 -11.25
C LEU A 326 5.53 5.54 -12.37
N ASN A 327 6.83 5.24 -12.39
CA ASN A 327 7.72 5.74 -13.43
C ASN A 327 7.30 5.22 -14.81
N ASN A 328 7.44 6.06 -15.83
CA ASN A 328 7.15 5.67 -17.21
C ASN A 328 8.30 4.86 -17.83
N GLY A 329 8.48 3.63 -17.34
CA GLY A 329 9.57 2.73 -17.68
C GLY A 329 10.62 2.59 -16.56
N PRO A 330 11.76 1.95 -16.84
CA PRO A 330 12.81 1.74 -15.85
C PRO A 330 13.41 3.05 -15.31
N LEU A 331 13.84 3.05 -14.05
CA LEU A 331 14.71 4.08 -13.50
C LEU A 331 16.04 4.12 -14.25
N ALA A 332 16.66 5.28 -14.39
CA ALA A 332 17.91 5.42 -15.12
C ALA A 332 19.09 4.88 -14.29
N GLY A 333 20.00 4.13 -14.92
CA GLY A 333 21.28 3.73 -14.32
C GLY A 333 22.30 4.88 -14.26
N GLN A 334 21.90 6.01 -13.69
CA GLN A 334 22.73 7.20 -13.44
C GLN A 334 22.20 7.96 -12.22
N GLY A 335 23.10 8.62 -11.48
CA GLY A 335 22.73 9.43 -10.32
C GLY A 335 22.61 8.62 -9.03
N THR A 336 22.19 9.30 -7.97
CA THR A 336 22.10 8.76 -6.61
C THR A 336 20.66 8.42 -6.26
N TYR A 337 20.46 7.23 -5.70
CA TYR A 337 19.18 6.72 -5.23
C TYR A 337 19.28 6.38 -3.73
N PRO A 338 18.26 6.74 -2.91
CA PRO A 338 18.18 6.25 -1.54
C PRO A 338 18.12 4.72 -1.53
N ALA A 339 18.83 4.08 -0.62
CA ALA A 339 18.82 2.62 -0.53
C ALA A 339 17.43 2.06 -0.17
N VAL A 340 16.62 2.87 0.53
CA VAL A 340 15.28 2.50 0.97
C VAL A 340 14.24 2.39 -0.16
N ILE A 341 14.59 2.69 -1.42
CA ILE A 341 13.70 2.41 -2.57
C ILE A 341 13.71 0.94 -2.99
N CYS A 342 14.45 0.08 -2.27
CA CYS A 342 14.51 -1.34 -2.55
C CYS A 342 13.10 -1.96 -2.55
N CYS A 343 12.82 -2.76 -3.57
CA CYS A 343 11.58 -3.52 -3.69
C CYS A 343 11.73 -4.94 -3.13
N ASN A 344 12.97 -5.40 -2.92
CA ASN A 344 13.29 -6.62 -2.18
C ASN A 344 14.31 -6.34 -1.08
N LEU A 345 14.07 -6.89 0.11
CA LEU A 345 14.93 -6.80 1.26
C LEU A 345 14.75 -8.07 2.10
N THR A 346 15.68 -9.02 1.98
CA THR A 346 15.49 -10.35 2.59
C THR A 346 16.82 -10.98 3.02
N ASP A 347 16.81 -11.65 4.15
CA ASP A 347 17.86 -12.59 4.57
C ASP A 347 17.40 -14.07 4.41
N GLY A 348 16.26 -14.29 3.76
CA GLY A 348 15.61 -15.60 3.61
C GLY A 348 14.61 -15.93 4.73
N HIS A 349 14.50 -15.11 5.77
CA HIS A 349 13.67 -15.38 6.95
C HIS A 349 12.80 -14.18 7.35
N MET A 350 12.22 -13.50 6.36
CA MET A 350 11.45 -12.29 6.59
C MET A 350 10.11 -12.55 7.31
N PRO A 351 9.77 -11.74 8.32
CA PRO A 351 8.60 -11.98 9.16
C PRO A 351 7.32 -11.36 8.57
N MET A 352 6.19 -11.76 9.16
CA MET A 352 4.95 -10.98 9.13
C MET A 352 5.01 -9.93 10.24
N MET A 353 4.80 -8.67 9.87
CA MET A 353 4.91 -7.51 10.76
C MET A 353 3.85 -7.57 11.86
N PRO A 354 4.24 -7.40 13.12
CA PRO A 354 3.30 -7.44 14.23
C PRO A 354 2.46 -6.15 14.29
N SER A 355 1.16 -6.31 14.56
CA SER A 355 0.25 -5.20 14.89
C SER A 355 0.33 -4.75 16.35
N LYS A 356 1.06 -5.48 17.21
CA LYS A 356 1.16 -5.20 18.67
C LYS A 356 2.48 -4.52 19.02
N GLY A 357 2.58 -3.23 18.74
CA GLY A 357 3.73 -2.40 19.15
C GLY A 357 5.09 -2.90 18.67
N ARG A 358 6.17 -2.21 19.05
CA ARG A 358 7.54 -2.76 18.95
C ARG A 358 7.73 -3.82 20.04
N GLY A 359 7.21 -5.02 19.81
CA GLY A 359 7.37 -6.14 20.73
C GLY A 359 8.81 -6.64 20.77
N ASN A 360 9.57 -6.20 21.77
CA ASN A 360 10.90 -6.65 22.21
C ASN A 360 12.11 -6.50 21.25
N GLU A 361 13.20 -5.96 21.84
CA GLU A 361 14.63 -5.99 21.48
C GLU A 361 15.03 -6.40 20.04
N ALA A 362 15.60 -5.41 19.31
CA ALA A 362 16.38 -5.55 18.08
C ALA A 362 15.85 -6.62 17.12
N ALA A 363 14.85 -6.25 16.32
CA ALA A 363 14.53 -6.96 15.09
C ALA A 363 15.82 -7.34 14.32
N ASP A 364 16.19 -8.62 14.38
CA ASP A 364 17.41 -9.14 13.75
C ASP A 364 17.09 -9.63 12.34
N PHE A 365 16.54 -8.73 11.52
CA PHE A 365 16.30 -8.93 10.09
C PHE A 365 16.52 -7.59 9.37
N PRO A 366 16.86 -7.61 8.08
CA PRO A 366 17.10 -6.38 7.34
C PRO A 366 15.81 -5.57 7.19
N ASN A 367 15.86 -4.27 7.50
CA ASN A 367 14.67 -3.42 7.53
C ASN A 367 14.96 -1.97 7.09
N ILE A 368 13.90 -1.25 6.70
CA ILE A 368 13.93 0.19 6.40
C ILE A 368 13.64 0.98 7.68
N THR A 369 14.49 1.95 8.01
CA THR A 369 14.32 2.84 9.17
C THR A 369 14.78 4.25 8.86
N ASP A 370 14.49 5.19 9.75
CA ASP A 370 15.06 6.53 9.76
C ASP A 370 15.86 6.83 11.04
N MET A 371 16.76 7.81 10.94
CA MET A 371 17.35 8.50 12.09
C MET A 371 17.84 9.89 11.67
N GLY A 372 17.46 10.93 12.40
CA GLY A 372 17.96 12.29 12.15
C GLY A 372 17.55 12.87 10.80
N GLY A 373 16.45 12.39 10.21
CA GLY A 373 15.98 12.77 8.87
C GLY A 373 16.64 12.01 7.72
N GLU A 374 17.52 11.05 8.01
CA GLU A 374 18.10 10.14 7.03
C GLU A 374 17.34 8.81 7.03
N HIS A 375 16.92 8.33 5.85
CA HIS A 375 16.31 7.02 5.67
C HIS A 375 17.33 6.03 5.12
N PHE A 376 17.51 4.90 5.80
CA PHE A 376 18.51 3.90 5.43
C PHE A 376 18.02 2.48 5.68
N LEU A 377 18.71 1.53 5.04
CA LEU A 377 18.57 0.12 5.32
C LEU A 377 19.45 -0.22 6.52
N THR A 378 18.91 -0.92 7.50
CA THR A 378 19.65 -1.46 8.66
C THR A 378 19.48 -2.97 8.76
N GLY A 379 20.20 -3.61 9.67
CA GLY A 379 20.13 -5.07 9.87
C GLY A 379 20.74 -5.88 8.72
N ILE A 380 21.53 -5.26 7.83
CA ILE A 380 22.19 -5.96 6.72
C ILE A 380 23.32 -6.82 7.31
N LYS A 381 23.19 -8.13 7.16
CA LYS A 381 24.13 -9.16 7.65
C LYS A 381 24.40 -10.21 6.58
N ASP A 382 25.28 -11.16 6.86
CA ASP A 382 25.67 -12.21 5.90
C ASP A 382 24.45 -12.85 5.21
N GLY A 383 24.48 -12.93 3.88
CA GLY A 383 23.38 -13.46 3.07
C GLY A 383 22.23 -12.48 2.80
N THR A 384 22.22 -11.29 3.41
CA THR A 384 21.20 -10.28 3.13
C THR A 384 21.26 -9.87 1.66
N ARG A 385 20.10 -9.96 1.01
CA ARG A 385 19.87 -9.58 -0.38
C ARG A 385 18.99 -8.32 -0.43
N ILE A 386 19.46 -7.32 -1.18
CA ILE A 386 18.78 -6.04 -1.41
C ILE A 386 18.54 -5.92 -2.91
N GLY A 387 17.30 -5.79 -3.33
CA GLY A 387 16.90 -5.80 -4.73
C GLY A 387 16.21 -4.52 -5.18
N TYR A 388 16.55 -4.10 -6.39
CA TYR A 388 15.95 -2.98 -7.09
C TYR A 388 15.58 -3.41 -8.50
N LYS A 389 14.28 -3.47 -8.78
CA LYS A 389 13.75 -3.92 -10.07
C LYS A 389 13.32 -2.73 -10.92
N TYR A 390 13.40 -2.92 -12.24
CA TYR A 390 13.13 -1.92 -13.28
C TYR A 390 14.09 -0.72 -13.20
N ILE A 391 15.39 -0.99 -13.29
CA ILE A 391 16.45 0.03 -13.44
C ILE A 391 17.28 -0.28 -14.69
N GLU A 392 17.45 0.68 -15.61
CA GLU A 392 18.25 0.53 -16.82
C GLU A 392 19.76 0.55 -16.51
N LEU A 393 20.36 -0.64 -16.33
CA LEU A 393 21.75 -0.75 -15.86
C LEU A 393 22.79 -0.60 -16.97
N ARG A 394 22.39 -0.67 -18.24
CA ARG A 394 23.32 -0.64 -19.38
C ARG A 394 24.23 0.59 -19.40
N SER A 395 23.72 1.73 -18.92
CA SER A 395 24.44 3.01 -18.94
C SER A 395 25.43 3.19 -17.79
N ALA A 396 25.43 2.33 -16.78
CA ALA A 396 26.30 2.47 -15.62
C ALA A 396 27.71 1.94 -15.93
N ALA A 397 28.74 2.76 -15.68
CA ALA A 397 30.15 2.38 -15.75
C ALA A 397 30.71 1.97 -14.37
N GLY A 398 30.07 2.41 -13.29
CA GLY A 398 30.38 1.96 -11.95
C GLY A 398 29.25 2.23 -10.96
N ILE A 399 29.37 1.59 -9.81
CA ILE A 399 28.43 1.71 -8.70
C ILE A 399 29.20 2.06 -7.43
N ARG A 400 28.71 3.07 -6.72
CA ARG A 400 29.15 3.46 -5.38
C ARG A 400 28.02 3.21 -4.39
N VAL A 401 28.34 2.72 -3.21
CA VAL A 401 27.41 2.59 -2.08
C VAL A 401 27.89 3.46 -0.94
N THR A 402 26.96 4.20 -0.31
CA THR A 402 27.22 4.94 0.92
C THR A 402 26.70 4.10 2.09
N TYR A 403 27.59 3.71 3.00
CA TYR A 403 27.31 2.76 4.06
C TYR A 403 28.06 3.10 5.35
N ARG A 404 27.67 2.45 6.45
CA ARG A 404 28.41 2.47 7.73
C ARG A 404 28.21 1.15 8.48
N GLY A 405 28.86 0.99 9.62
CA GLY A 405 28.70 -0.13 10.52
C GLY A 405 30.00 -0.88 10.81
N HIS A 406 29.88 -2.00 11.51
CA HIS A 406 31.03 -2.84 11.92
C HIS A 406 31.24 -4.05 10.99
N ALA A 407 30.63 -4.02 9.81
CA ALA A 407 30.75 -5.03 8.78
C ALA A 407 32.20 -5.18 8.27
N THR A 408 32.63 -6.41 8.03
CA THR A 408 33.86 -6.73 7.30
C THR A 408 33.57 -7.85 6.32
N GLY A 409 33.65 -7.56 5.03
CA GLY A 409 33.21 -8.49 4.01
C GLY A 409 33.22 -7.92 2.61
N THR A 410 32.30 -8.39 1.79
CA THR A 410 32.13 -8.00 0.40
C THR A 410 30.65 -7.82 0.11
N LEU A 411 30.32 -6.72 -0.56
CA LEU A 411 29.00 -6.53 -1.16
C LEU A 411 29.08 -7.00 -2.60
N LEU A 412 28.49 -8.17 -2.88
CA LEU A 412 28.34 -8.67 -4.24
C LEU A 412 27.28 -7.87 -4.98
N ILE A 413 27.51 -7.67 -6.27
CA ILE A 413 26.66 -6.86 -7.13
C ILE A 413 26.36 -7.62 -8.42
N GLY A 414 25.09 -7.65 -8.78
CA GLY A 414 24.66 -8.24 -10.03
C GLY A 414 23.16 -8.25 -10.21
N THR A 415 22.65 -9.35 -10.74
CA THR A 415 21.25 -9.58 -11.07
C THR A 415 20.72 -10.75 -10.25
N GLU A 416 19.44 -11.09 -10.36
CA GLU A 416 18.91 -12.29 -9.69
C GLU A 416 19.65 -13.56 -10.07
N ARG A 417 20.13 -13.66 -11.32
CA ARG A 417 20.75 -14.88 -11.86
C ARG A 417 22.26 -14.94 -11.64
N GLU A 418 22.92 -13.78 -11.56
CA GLU A 418 24.38 -13.72 -11.60
C GLU A 418 24.94 -12.54 -10.81
N GLN A 419 25.85 -12.82 -9.88
CA GLN A 419 26.61 -11.85 -9.11
C GLN A 419 28.02 -11.74 -9.71
N ARG A 420 28.33 -10.60 -10.37
CA ARG A 420 29.53 -10.45 -11.21
C ARG A 420 30.55 -9.46 -10.66
N PHE A 421 30.10 -8.48 -9.91
CA PHE A 421 30.93 -7.40 -9.39
C PHE A 421 30.91 -7.42 -7.88
N SER A 422 31.82 -6.67 -7.26
CA SER A 422 31.95 -6.66 -5.82
C SER A 422 32.58 -5.39 -5.31
N ILE A 423 32.14 -4.94 -4.14
CA ILE A 423 32.74 -3.84 -3.37
C ILE A 423 33.26 -4.42 -2.05
N PRO A 424 34.53 -4.19 -1.67
CA PRO A 424 35.01 -4.54 -0.33
C PRO A 424 34.35 -3.63 0.71
N ILE A 425 33.83 -4.24 1.79
CA ILE A 425 33.19 -3.54 2.90
C ILE A 425 34.12 -3.62 4.11
N LEU A 426 34.46 -2.45 4.66
CA LEU A 426 35.31 -2.29 5.83
C LEU A 426 34.53 -1.58 6.94
N PRO A 427 34.89 -1.79 8.22
CA PRO A 427 34.23 -1.08 9.32
C PRO A 427 34.35 0.43 9.18
N ALA A 428 33.25 1.15 9.41
CA ALA A 428 33.18 2.60 9.39
C ALA A 428 32.15 3.09 10.41
N GLU A 429 32.53 4.03 11.28
CA GLU A 429 31.60 4.62 12.25
C GLU A 429 30.65 5.62 11.58
N ASP A 430 31.19 6.46 10.70
CA ASP A 430 30.43 7.43 9.90
C ASP A 430 30.08 6.89 8.51
N TRP A 431 29.12 7.54 7.84
CA TRP A 431 28.81 7.28 6.44
C TRP A 431 30.07 7.43 5.59
N THR A 432 30.41 6.35 4.88
CA THR A 432 31.55 6.29 3.96
C THR A 432 31.13 5.68 2.64
N ASP A 433 31.93 5.95 1.60
CA ASP A 433 31.69 5.43 0.27
C ASP A 433 32.63 4.26 -0.04
N ALA A 434 32.09 3.26 -0.73
CA ALA A 434 32.90 2.28 -1.44
C ALA A 434 32.31 2.02 -2.83
N GLU A 435 33.17 1.73 -3.80
CA GLU A 435 32.77 1.69 -5.20
C GLU A 435 33.50 0.61 -5.99
N THR A 436 32.94 0.27 -7.15
CA THR A 436 33.53 -0.65 -8.11
C THR A 436 33.07 -0.30 -9.52
N GLU A 437 33.87 -0.65 -10.53
CA GLU A 437 33.45 -0.58 -11.93
C GLU A 437 32.49 -1.72 -12.24
N VAL A 438 31.47 -1.42 -13.05
CA VAL A 438 30.48 -2.41 -13.49
C VAL A 438 30.28 -2.31 -14.99
N ARG A 439 29.86 -3.43 -15.58
CA ARG A 439 29.46 -3.45 -16.98
C ARG A 439 28.28 -4.38 -17.19
N PHE A 440 27.09 -3.81 -17.13
CA PHE A 440 25.85 -4.50 -17.48
C PHE A 440 25.61 -4.42 -19.00
N THR A 441 24.70 -5.26 -19.46
CA THR A 441 24.26 -5.39 -20.85
C THR A 441 22.86 -4.83 -21.01
N GLU A 442 21.80 -5.62 -20.82
CA GLU A 442 20.39 -5.21 -20.97
C GLU A 442 19.59 -5.48 -19.68
N GLU A 443 20.29 -5.71 -18.57
CA GLU A 443 19.65 -6.12 -17.31
C GLU A 443 18.91 -4.96 -16.65
N ARG A 444 17.75 -5.28 -16.08
CA ARG A 444 16.83 -4.32 -15.48
C ARG A 444 16.63 -4.51 -13.98
N GLU A 445 17.49 -5.29 -13.37
CA GLU A 445 17.41 -5.65 -11.96
C GLU A 445 18.80 -5.60 -11.35
N LEU A 446 18.91 -4.88 -10.25
CA LEU A 446 20.12 -4.76 -9.46
C LEU A 446 19.92 -5.46 -8.13
N TYR A 447 20.85 -6.34 -7.80
CA TYR A 447 20.91 -6.97 -6.49
C TYR A 447 22.26 -6.70 -5.85
N PHE A 448 22.21 -6.30 -4.58
CA PHE A 448 23.34 -6.34 -3.67
C PHE A 448 23.17 -7.53 -2.73
N VAL A 449 24.23 -8.32 -2.55
CA VAL A 449 24.25 -9.42 -1.57
C VAL A 449 25.46 -9.26 -0.67
N TYR A 450 25.24 -9.04 0.62
CA TYR A 450 26.35 -8.92 1.57
C TYR A 450 26.86 -10.31 1.97
N GLN A 451 28.19 -10.48 1.91
CA GLN A 451 28.91 -11.67 2.37
C GLN A 451 30.02 -11.25 3.32
N GLY A 452 29.94 -11.65 4.59
CA GLY A 452 30.94 -11.26 5.58
C GLY A 452 30.46 -11.33 7.02
N ALA A 453 31.25 -10.76 7.93
CA ALA A 453 30.95 -10.71 9.35
C ALA A 453 30.41 -9.34 9.75
N GLY A 454 29.63 -9.28 10.84
CA GLY A 454 29.07 -8.03 11.37
C GLY A 454 27.86 -7.53 10.59
N HIS A 455 27.43 -6.31 10.93
CA HIS A 455 26.27 -5.65 10.35
C HIS A 455 26.68 -4.34 9.68
N MET A 456 26.03 -4.04 8.56
CA MET A 456 26.13 -2.74 7.90
C MET A 456 24.76 -2.05 7.81
N GLU A 457 24.81 -0.75 7.60
CA GLU A 457 23.68 0.07 7.20
C GLU A 457 24.01 0.70 5.86
N MET A 458 22.99 0.91 5.02
CA MET A 458 23.17 1.44 3.67
C MET A 458 22.23 2.63 3.46
N LEU A 459 22.80 3.80 3.19
CA LEU A 459 22.06 5.05 3.01
C LEU A 459 21.63 5.24 1.55
N SER A 460 22.56 5.03 0.63
CA SER A 460 22.32 5.29 -0.79
C SER A 460 23.23 4.45 -1.70
N PHE A 461 22.90 4.43 -2.98
CA PHE A 461 23.79 3.98 -4.03
C PHE A 461 23.78 4.97 -5.20
N THR A 462 24.90 5.05 -5.90
CA THR A 462 25.11 5.97 -7.02
C THR A 462 25.65 5.23 -8.22
N PHE A 463 25.03 5.43 -9.38
CA PHE A 463 25.59 5.03 -10.67
C PHE A 463 26.41 6.17 -11.26
N PHE A 464 27.66 5.90 -11.63
CA PHE A 464 28.53 6.84 -12.34
C PHE A 464 28.92 6.33 -13.73
N GLN A 465 29.27 7.28 -14.61
CA GLN A 465 29.55 7.08 -16.03
C GLN A 465 31.03 7.16 -16.36
#